data_AF-A0A6N0BR62-F1
#
_entry.id   AF-A0A6N0BR62-F1
#
_cell.length_a   1.000
_cell.length_b   1.000
_cell.length_c   1.000
_cell.angle_alpha   90.00
_cell.angle_beta   90.00
_cell.angle_gamma   90.00
#
_symmetry.space_group_name_H-M   'P 1'
#
loop_
_entity.id
_entity.type
_entity.pdbx_description
1 polymer ?
#
loop_
_entity_poly.entity_id
_entity_poly.type
_entity_poly.pdbx_seq_one_letter_code
_entity_poly.pdbx_strand_id
1 'polypeptide(L)' 'MANITWKEAPATWTALLDDVPVCTLKCKDIGGCAASWLDGRLWAPPSHMPKAAPQPTRFFTGVEEAKTAVEATLNS' A
#
# COMPACT_ATOMS: atom_id res chain seq x y z
N MET A 1 7.31 14.81 -9.20
CA MET A 1 6.02 14.69 -8.49
C MET A 1 5.35 13.46 -9.04
N ALA A 2 5.36 12.36 -8.28
CA ALA A 2 4.65 11.15 -8.62
C ALA A 2 3.14 11.48 -8.72
N ASN A 3 2.52 11.29 -9.89
CA ASN A 3 1.10 11.58 -10.06
C ASN A 3 0.30 10.35 -9.61
N ILE A 4 0.02 10.30 -8.31
CA ILE A 4 -0.64 9.16 -7.68
C ILE A 4 -2.15 9.34 -7.76
N THR A 5 -2.82 8.46 -8.49
CA THR A 5 -4.29 8.41 -8.60
C THR A 5 -4.81 7.20 -7.83
N TRP A 6 -5.85 7.40 -7.02
CA TRP A 6 -6.49 6.31 -6.29
C TRP A 6 -7.79 5.91 -6.97
N LYS A 7 -7.89 4.66 -7.44
CA LYS A 7 -9.14 4.05 -7.91
C LYS A 7 -9.79 3.29 -6.78
N GLU A 8 -10.97 3.75 -6.36
CA GLU A 8 -11.75 3.13 -5.29
C GLU A 8 -12.71 2.10 -5.88
N ALA A 9 -12.72 0.91 -5.30
CA ALA A 9 -13.60 -0.20 -5.63
C ALA A 9 -14.19 -0.76 -4.33
N PRO A 10 -15.26 -1.56 -4.37
CA PRO A 10 -15.84 -2.16 -3.17
C PRO A 10 -14.79 -2.97 -2.40
N ALA A 11 -14.49 -2.53 -1.17
CA ALA A 11 -13.47 -3.11 -0.27
C ALA A 11 -12.01 -3.10 -0.80
N THR A 12 -11.72 -2.41 -1.91
CA THR A 12 -10.38 -2.39 -2.52
C THR A 12 -10.04 -1.00 -3.07
N TRP A 13 -8.83 -0.51 -2.84
CA TRP A 13 -8.31 0.72 -3.42
C TRP A 13 -7.05 0.42 -4.21
N THR A 14 -6.97 0.88 -5.45
CA THR A 14 -5.78 0.70 -6.29
C THR A 14 -5.08 2.04 -6.43
N ALA A 15 -3.80 2.10 -6.08
CA ALA A 15 -2.93 3.25 -6.35
C ALA A 15 -2.32 3.08 -7.74
N LEU A 16 -2.50 4.10 -8.58
CA LEU A 16 -1.94 4.21 -9.91
C LEU A 16 -0.90 5.31 -9.91
N LEU A 17 0.32 5.00 -10.32
CA LEU A 17 1.38 5.97 -10.54
C LEU A 17 1.45 6.24 -12.04
N ASP A 18 1.20 7.48 -12.47
CA ASP A 18 1.22 7.84 -13.90
C ASP A 18 0.29 6.93 -14.74
N ASP A 19 -0.93 6.67 -14.22
CA ASP A 19 -1.95 5.75 -14.76
C ASP A 19 -1.58 4.25 -14.74
N VAL A 20 -0.42 3.87 -14.21
CA VAL A 20 0.00 2.47 -14.05
C VAL A 20 -0.33 1.95 -12.65
N PRO A 21 -1.09 0.85 -12.50
CA PRO A 21 -1.42 0.30 -11.19
C PRO A 21 -0.18 -0.25 -10.47
N VAL A 22 0.23 0.41 -9.38
CA VAL A 22 1.44 0.06 -8.62
C VAL A 22 1.14 -0.63 -7.30
N CYS A 23 0.00 -0.34 -6.67
CA CYS A 23 -0.36 -0.91 -5.37
C CYS A 23 -1.85 -1.18 -5.25
N THR A 24 -2.22 -2.21 -4.49
CA THR A 24 -3.60 -2.55 -4.16
C THR A 24 -3.78 -2.65 -2.65
N LEU A 25 -4.72 -1.87 -2.11
CA LEU A 25 -5.18 -1.93 -0.74
C LEU A 25 -6.47 -2.75 -0.72
N LYS A 26 -6.54 -3.79 0.10
CA LYS A 26 -7.78 -4.52 0.37
C LYS A 26 -8.15 -4.31 1.83
N CYS A 27 -9.24 -3.61 2.10
CA CYS A 27 -9.73 -3.45 3.48
C CYS A 27 -10.89 -4.40 3.73
N LYS A 28 -10.86 -5.06 4.89
CA LYS A 28 -11.96 -5.88 5.36
C LYS A 28 -12.87 -5.05 6.25
N ASP A 29 -14.16 -5.38 6.23
CA ASP A 29 -15.22 -4.73 7.01
C ASP A 29 -14.94 -4.75 8.54
N ILE A 30 -14.17 -5.74 9.01
CA ILE A 30 -13.86 -5.99 10.43
C ILE A 30 -12.62 -5.21 10.92
N GLY A 31 -12.11 -4.26 10.13
CA GLY A 31 -10.97 -3.43 10.50
C GLY A 31 -9.64 -4.09 10.13
N GLY A 32 -8.91 -3.44 9.23
CA GLY A 32 -7.63 -3.91 8.72
C GLY A 32 -7.56 -3.80 7.19
N CYS A 33 -6.52 -3.12 6.72
CA CYS A 33 -6.23 -2.89 5.32
C CYS A 33 -4.91 -3.55 4.94
N ALA A 34 -4.92 -4.41 3.93
CA ALA A 34 -3.74 -5.04 3.39
C ALA A 34 -3.29 -4.31 2.12
N ALA A 35 -2.13 -3.67 2.16
CA ALA A 35 -1.50 -3.04 1.01
C ALA A 35 -0.53 -4.01 0.33
N SER A 36 -0.73 -4.27 -0.96
CA SER A 36 0.10 -5.18 -1.75
C SER A 36 0.64 -4.45 -2.98
N TRP A 37 1.96 -4.41 -3.14
CA TRP A 37 2.60 -3.87 -4.33
C TRP A 37 2.38 -4.81 -5.52
N LEU A 38 2.08 -4.23 -6.68
CA LEU A 38 1.94 -4.94 -7.96
C LEU A 38 3.19 -4.77 -8.85
N ASP A 39 3.97 -3.72 -8.61
CA ASP A 39 5.15 -3.33 -9.38
C ASP A 39 6.44 -4.09 -8.97
N GLY A 40 6.33 -5.17 -8.20
CA GLY A 40 7.48 -5.91 -7.65
C GLY A 40 8.21 -5.21 -6.49
N ARG A 41 7.73 -4.03 -6.06
CA ARG A 41 8.23 -3.33 -4.86
C ARG A 41 7.95 -4.14 -3.60
N LEU A 42 8.80 -3.98 -2.60
CA LEU A 42 8.65 -4.61 -1.29
C LEU A 42 8.52 -3.53 -0.24
N TRP A 43 7.62 -3.75 0.72
CA TRP A 43 7.54 -2.94 1.92
C TRP A 43 8.79 -3.16 2.76
N ALA A 44 9.39 -2.05 3.21
CA ALA A 44 10.46 -2.12 4.20
C ALA A 44 9.97 -2.84 5.47
N PRO A 45 10.84 -3.63 6.11
CA PRO A 45 10.50 -4.28 7.36
C PRO A 45 10.06 -3.25 8.41
N PRO A 46 9.02 -3.55 9.20
CA PRO A 46 8.56 -2.63 10.22
C PRO A 46 9.64 -2.43 11.29
N SER A 47 9.75 -1.22 11.83
CA SER A 47 10.83 -0.83 12.75
C SER A 47 10.94 -1.70 14.00
N HIS A 48 9.84 -2.36 14.41
CA HIS A 48 9.84 -3.30 15.55
C HIS A 48 10.38 -4.70 15.20
N MET A 49 10.51 -5.03 13.91
CA MET A 49 11.11 -6.28 13.43
C MET A 49 12.08 -5.99 12.27
N PRO A 50 13.26 -5.38 12.53
CA PRO A 50 14.24 -5.06 11.49
C PRO A 50 14.87 -6.29 10.82
N LYS A 51 14.69 -7.50 11.40
CA LYS A 51 15.11 -8.78 10.82
C LYS A 51 14.07 -9.42 9.90
N ALA A 52 12.87 -8.84 9.77
CA ALA A 52 11.86 -9.38 8.87
C ALA A 52 12.30 -9.18 7.41
N ALA A 53 12.05 -10.19 6.57
CA ALA A 53 12.26 -10.04 5.13
C ALA A 53 11.28 -8.99 4.58
N PRO A 54 11.71 -8.12 3.66
CA PRO A 54 10.81 -7.20 2.96
C PRO A 54 9.66 -7.98 2.32
N GLN A 55 8.43 -7.57 2.59
CA GLN A 55 7.23 -8.27 2.11
C GLN A 55 6.58 -7.49 0.98
N PRO A 56 6.03 -8.15 -0.04
CA PRO A 56 5.23 -7.48 -1.07
C PRO A 56 3.93 -6.92 -0.50
N THR A 57 3.49 -7.44 0.65
CA THR A 57 2.25 -7.06 1.33
C THR A 57 2.51 -6.57 2.74
N ARG A 58 1.85 -5.49 3.16
CA ARG A 58 1.89 -4.93 4.52
C ARG A 58 0.48 -4.66 5.02
N PHE A 59 0.23 -4.98 6.28
CA PHE A 59 -1.05 -4.74 6.93
C PHE A 59 -1.03 -3.40 7.69
N PHE A 60 -2.13 -2.69 7.59
CA PHE A 60 -2.40 -1.39 8.20
C PHE A 60 -3.73 -1.44 8.94
N THR A 61 -3.91 -0.56 9.92
CA THR A 61 -5.12 -0.55 10.74
C THR A 61 -6.30 0.10 10.02
N GLY A 62 -6.03 1.03 9.10
CA GLY A 62 -7.04 1.73 8.31
C GLY A 62 -6.58 2.06 6.90
N VAL A 63 -7.54 2.48 6.07
CA VAL A 63 -7.29 2.80 4.65
C VAL A 63 -6.44 4.05 4.51
N GLU A 64 -6.65 5.04 5.38
CA GLU A 64 -5.89 6.30 5.37
C GLU A 64 -4.41 6.04 5.67
N GLU A 65 -4.12 5.28 6.73
CA GLU A 65 -2.75 4.90 7.09
C GLU A 65 -2.06 4.14 5.93
N ALA A 66 -2.79 3.24 5.28
CA ALA A 66 -2.29 2.50 4.12
C ALA A 66 -2.03 3.41 2.92
N LYS A 67 -2.94 4.35 2.60
CA LYS A 67 -2.78 5.32 1.52
C LYS A 67 -1.55 6.19 1.76
N THR A 68 -1.42 6.79 2.95
CA THR A 68 -0.27 7.62 3.30
C THR A 68 1.05 6.85 3.22
N ALA A 69 1.11 5.61 3.67
CA ALA A 69 2.32 4.79 3.57
C ALA A 69 2.69 4.45 2.12
N VAL A 70 1.69 4.18 1.26
CA VAL A 70 1.90 3.98 -0.18
C VAL A 70 2.45 5.25 -0.81
N GLU A 71 1.82 6.39 -0.54
CA GLU A 71 2.24 7.70 -1.08
C GLU A 71 3.66 8.06 -0.63
N ALA A 72 3.99 7.86 0.64
CA ALA A 72 5.34 8.07 1.16
C ALA A 72 6.38 7.17 0.47
N THR A 73 6.02 5.92 0.16
CA THR A 73 6.92 4.98 -0.53
C THR A 73 7.06 5.31 -2.02
N LEU A 74 6.01 5.81 -2.67
CA LEU A 74 6.03 6.21 -4.07
C LEU A 74 6.72 7.56 -4.30
N ASN A 75 6.75 8.41 -3.28
CA ASN A 75 7.44 9.70 -3.31
C ASN A 75 8.88 9.64 -2.77
N SER A 76 9.36 8.46 -2.36
CA SER A 76 10.72 8.22 -1.88
C SER A 76 11.67 7.74 -2.97
#